data_AF-A0A934WFW5-F1
#
_entry.id   AF-A0A934WFW5-F1
#
_cell.length_a   1.000
_cell.length_b   1.000
_cell.length_c   1.000
_cell.angle_alpha   90.00
_cell.angle_beta   90.00
_cell.angle_gamma   90.00
#
_symmetry.space_group_name_H-M   'P 1'
#
loop_
_entity.id
_entity.type
_entity.pdbx_description
1 polymer ?
#
loop_
_entity_poly.entity_id
_entity_poly.type
_entity_poly.pdbx_seq_one_letter_code
_entity_poly.pdbx_strand_id
1 'polypeptide(L)'
;MHNRRSFIKNLAMGATAFSLLPKMSFAKHFSEAKQNEELIRLAVIGKGRMGTTNLKASLTTKMSQLTAVCDVYEKRLQETIDEYGKEILISRNYRDIIHSDKVDAVIIATPDHLHQKIALEAMKAGKHIYCEKPIIYRIAEGKELIRAQKENKVIFQTGSQGVSAWGTELARLITESGLIGPVNLIEGEFTIAPNDLKSFVTPKDANESTIAWDRFLENAPKRPFDAQRFFQWRGWQDYSSGLAGDLFVHVIASVHYIMQAQGPERVYSTGGLNYYRDGTRDLPEVMLSYLDYPNMGNKGAFTLALRANLVDGISKKWSSTDFTMIGTKGTMRVEWNTITLKTRTRIPNELFKGLMSLGVGEPKKTVVQNQHIYEFSKVKGLGSAHVNHHKNFLQAIKNGEKLRADIDFGIKSATAALLCNESYLQKSAIKWNSKQI
;
A
#
# COMPACT_ATOMS: atom_id res chain seq x y z
N MET A 1 25.48 2.80 -53.06
CA MET A 1 24.31 3.69 -53.21
C MET A 1 23.05 2.95 -52.76
N HIS A 2 22.53 3.28 -51.59
CA HIS A 2 21.36 2.64 -50.97
C HIS A 2 20.06 3.30 -51.45
N ASN A 3 19.14 2.49 -51.97
CA ASN A 3 17.89 2.95 -52.56
C ASN A 3 16.78 2.99 -51.48
N ARG A 4 16.26 4.18 -51.20
CA ARG A 4 15.27 4.53 -50.15
C ARG A 4 13.84 3.99 -50.39
N ARG A 5 13.68 2.84 -51.07
CA ARG A 5 12.35 2.31 -51.46
C ARG A 5 11.97 0.93 -50.92
N SER A 6 12.83 0.24 -50.15
CA SER A 6 12.46 -1.05 -49.54
C SER A 6 11.90 -0.96 -48.10
N PHE A 7 11.92 0.23 -47.47
CA PHE A 7 11.47 0.38 -46.08
C PHE A 7 9.95 0.65 -45.91
N ILE A 8 9.22 0.91 -47.01
CA ILE A 8 7.80 1.30 -46.96
C ILE A 8 6.82 0.13 -47.20
N LYS A 9 7.28 -1.06 -47.60
CA LYS A 9 6.37 -2.17 -47.97
C LYS A 9 5.93 -3.12 -46.86
N ASN A 10 6.42 -2.99 -45.62
CA ASN A 10 5.99 -3.84 -44.50
C ASN A 10 5.07 -3.14 -43.47
N LEU A 11 4.42 -2.04 -43.84
CA LEU A 11 3.58 -1.23 -42.95
C LEU A 11 2.06 -1.36 -43.21
N ALA A 12 1.62 -2.40 -43.92
CA ALA A 12 0.23 -2.53 -44.39
C ALA A 12 -0.62 -3.64 -43.71
N MET A 13 -0.19 -4.20 -42.56
CA MET A 13 -0.99 -5.22 -41.82
C MET A 13 -1.13 -4.92 -40.31
N GLY A 14 -1.47 -3.67 -39.96
CA GLY A 14 -1.64 -3.29 -38.55
C GLY A 14 -2.58 -2.13 -38.28
N ALA A 15 -3.60 -1.93 -39.14
CA ALA A 15 -4.52 -0.80 -39.05
C ALA A 15 -5.99 -1.24 -38.92
N THR A 16 -6.30 -2.14 -37.98
CA THR A 16 -7.68 -2.45 -37.56
C THR A 16 -7.71 -2.88 -36.09
N ALA A 17 -7.47 -1.96 -35.15
CA ALA A 17 -7.76 -2.19 -33.73
C ALA A 17 -7.87 -0.90 -32.87
N PHE A 18 -8.15 0.28 -33.46
CA PHE A 18 -8.31 1.53 -32.67
C PHE A 18 -9.76 1.86 -32.30
N SER A 19 -10.70 0.93 -32.50
CA SER A 19 -12.13 1.17 -32.31
C SER A 19 -12.76 0.29 -31.21
N LEU A 20 -12.08 0.09 -30.07
CA LEU A 20 -12.71 -0.40 -28.84
C LEU A 20 -11.99 0.19 -27.61
N LEU A 21 -11.92 1.52 -27.51
CA LEU A 21 -11.90 2.13 -26.18
C LEU A 21 -13.32 1.95 -25.64
N PRO A 22 -13.55 1.14 -24.58
CA PRO A 22 -14.86 1.16 -23.94
C PRO A 22 -15.12 2.60 -23.54
N LYS A 23 -16.29 3.14 -23.92
CA LYS A 23 -16.79 4.38 -23.36
C LYS A 23 -16.91 4.16 -21.85
N MET A 24 -15.83 4.41 -21.11
CA MET A 24 -15.87 4.52 -19.66
C MET A 24 -16.73 5.74 -19.39
N SER A 25 -18.03 5.48 -19.21
CA SER A 25 -18.94 6.44 -18.65
C SER A 25 -18.46 6.68 -17.22
N PHE A 26 -17.62 7.71 -17.02
CA PHE A 26 -17.43 8.30 -15.71
C PHE A 26 -18.76 8.97 -15.35
N ALA A 27 -19.71 8.17 -14.89
CA ALA A 27 -20.92 8.70 -14.29
C ALA A 27 -20.48 9.51 -13.07
N LYS A 28 -20.64 10.84 -13.15
CA LYS A 28 -20.70 11.70 -11.98
C LYS A 28 -21.89 11.24 -11.13
N HIS A 29 -21.65 10.33 -10.21
CA HIS A 29 -22.52 10.13 -9.06
C HIS A 29 -21.86 10.80 -7.86
N PHE A 30 -21.89 12.13 -7.85
CA PHE A 30 -22.03 12.84 -6.58
C PHE A 30 -23.51 12.74 -6.21
N SER A 31 -23.91 11.59 -5.69
CA SER A 31 -25.06 11.56 -4.80
C SER A 31 -24.59 12.30 -3.55
N GLU A 32 -25.17 13.48 -3.27
CA GLU A 32 -25.25 13.94 -1.89
C GLU A 32 -25.83 12.78 -1.09
N ALA A 33 -25.09 12.33 -0.08
CA ALA A 33 -25.53 11.25 0.78
C ALA A 33 -26.86 11.69 1.41
N LYS A 34 -27.93 10.95 1.13
CA LYS A 34 -29.20 11.10 1.83
C LYS A 34 -28.93 11.09 3.33
N GLN A 35 -29.41 12.12 4.02
CA GLN A 35 -29.51 12.15 5.48
C GLN A 35 -30.47 11.05 5.94
N ASN A 36 -29.95 9.83 6.12
CA ASN A 36 -30.44 8.73 6.99
C ASN A 36 -29.84 7.38 6.57
N GLU A 37 -28.52 7.30 6.36
CA GLU A 37 -27.86 6.00 6.36
C GLU A 37 -27.21 5.78 7.72
N GLU A 38 -27.52 4.64 8.36
CA GLU A 38 -26.83 4.22 9.58
C GLU A 38 -25.31 4.25 9.37
N LEU A 39 -24.60 4.79 10.37
CA LEU A 39 -23.14 4.87 10.36
C LEU A 39 -22.57 3.50 10.69
N ILE A 40 -21.57 3.06 9.91
CA ILE A 40 -20.85 1.83 10.21
C ILE A 40 -20.14 1.98 11.56
N ARG A 41 -20.43 1.07 12.49
CA ARG A 41 -19.82 1.05 13.82
C ARG A 41 -18.44 0.44 13.72
N LEU A 42 -17.43 1.29 13.82
CA LEU A 42 -16.05 0.96 13.56
C LEU A 42 -15.29 0.78 14.87
N ALA A 43 -14.42 -0.22 14.92
CA ALA A 43 -13.44 -0.38 15.98
C ALA A 43 -12.01 -0.32 15.46
N VAL A 44 -11.06 0.02 16.34
CA VAL A 44 -9.62 0.04 16.02
C VAL A 44 -8.89 -0.95 16.93
N ILE A 45 -8.18 -1.90 16.34
CA ILE A 45 -7.31 -2.85 17.03
C ILE A 45 -5.86 -2.45 16.71
N GLY A 46 -5.17 -1.89 17.70
CA GLY A 46 -3.87 -1.22 17.57
C GLY A 46 -4.02 0.27 17.24
N LYS A 47 -4.19 1.13 18.27
CA LYS A 47 -4.30 2.59 18.12
C LYS A 47 -2.93 3.29 18.17
N GLY A 48 -1.94 2.71 17.51
CA GLY A 48 -0.66 3.37 17.26
C GLY A 48 -0.80 4.50 16.23
N ARG A 49 0.33 4.93 15.65
CA ARG A 49 0.38 5.97 14.60
C ARG A 49 -0.59 5.67 13.45
N MET A 50 -0.48 4.47 12.84
CA MET A 50 -1.32 4.11 11.69
C MET A 50 -2.78 3.87 12.07
N GLY A 51 -3.07 3.22 13.21
CA GLY A 51 -4.44 3.07 13.70
C GLY A 51 -5.14 4.41 13.89
N THR A 52 -4.43 5.40 14.46
CA THR A 52 -4.93 6.77 14.62
C THR A 52 -5.17 7.46 13.27
N THR A 53 -4.22 7.36 12.33
CA THR A 53 -4.36 7.94 10.98
C THR A 53 -5.55 7.33 10.22
N ASN A 54 -5.70 6.01 10.26
CA ASN A 54 -6.78 5.29 9.60
C ASN A 54 -8.15 5.58 10.21
N LEU A 55 -8.22 5.69 11.54
CA LEU A 55 -9.42 6.12 12.24
C LEU A 55 -9.84 7.52 11.78
N LYS A 56 -8.93 8.50 11.82
CA LYS A 56 -9.20 9.88 11.39
C LYS A 56 -9.66 9.93 9.93
N ALA A 57 -9.01 9.16 9.05
CA ALA A 57 -9.42 9.06 7.65
C ALA A 57 -10.84 8.48 7.49
N SER A 58 -11.18 7.43 8.26
CA SER A 58 -12.52 6.83 8.26
C SER A 58 -13.58 7.80 8.76
N LEU A 59 -13.37 8.45 9.91
CA LEU A 59 -14.32 9.41 10.47
C LEU A 59 -14.53 10.63 9.56
N THR A 60 -13.49 11.08 8.85
CA THR A 60 -13.60 12.18 7.87
C THR A 60 -14.57 11.86 6.73
N THR A 61 -14.79 10.58 6.39
CA THR A 61 -15.78 10.19 5.37
C THR A 61 -17.21 10.48 5.80
N LYS A 62 -17.46 10.63 7.11
CA LYS A 62 -18.80 10.70 7.73
C LYS A 62 -19.69 9.48 7.44
N MET A 63 -19.10 8.34 7.09
CA MET A 63 -19.81 7.08 6.84
C MET A 63 -19.65 6.06 7.98
N SER A 64 -18.81 6.38 8.98
CA SER A 64 -18.51 5.52 10.12
C SER A 64 -18.44 6.32 11.42
N GLN A 65 -18.67 5.63 12.53
CA GLN A 65 -18.48 6.15 13.89
C GLN A 65 -17.58 5.23 14.69
N LEU A 66 -16.76 5.78 15.59
CA LEU A 66 -15.95 4.97 16.50
C LEU A 66 -16.85 4.41 17.60
N THR A 67 -16.75 3.10 17.86
CA THR A 67 -17.52 2.43 18.93
C THR A 67 -16.64 1.64 19.88
N ALA A 68 -15.45 1.22 19.43
CA ALA A 68 -14.53 0.48 20.28
C ALA A 68 -13.06 0.67 19.90
N VAL A 69 -12.16 0.56 20.88
CA VAL A 69 -10.71 0.57 20.67
C VAL A 69 -10.06 -0.53 21.49
N CYS A 70 -9.15 -1.26 20.86
CA CYS A 70 -8.22 -2.14 21.55
C CYS A 70 -6.78 -1.70 21.31
N ASP A 71 -6.02 -1.63 22.39
CA ASP A 71 -4.57 -1.51 22.37
C ASP A 71 -4.00 -2.23 23.58
N VAL A 72 -2.83 -2.83 23.45
CA VAL A 72 -2.16 -3.52 24.55
C VAL A 72 -1.46 -2.55 25.49
N TYR A 73 -1.29 -1.28 25.09
CA TYR A 73 -0.69 -0.22 25.91
C TYR A 73 -1.76 0.71 26.48
N GLU A 74 -1.89 0.70 27.80
CA GLU A 74 -2.93 1.40 28.57
C GLU A 74 -3.00 2.89 28.25
N LYS A 75 -1.85 3.55 28.07
CA LYS A 75 -1.81 4.99 27.75
C LYS A 75 -2.62 5.33 26.50
N ARG A 76 -2.59 4.48 25.46
CA ARG A 76 -3.36 4.72 24.23
C ARG A 76 -4.86 4.53 24.43
N LEU A 77 -5.26 3.68 25.37
CA LEU A 77 -6.66 3.54 25.77
C LEU A 77 -7.12 4.81 26.50
N GLN A 78 -6.33 5.30 27.46
CA GLN A 78 -6.64 6.55 28.17
C GLN A 78 -6.74 7.74 27.21
N GLU A 79 -5.77 7.92 26.31
CA GLU A 79 -5.81 8.94 25.26
C GLU A 79 -7.06 8.83 24.36
N THR A 80 -7.63 7.63 24.20
CA THR A 80 -8.88 7.43 23.46
C THR A 80 -10.08 7.91 24.24
N ILE A 81 -10.16 7.62 25.54
CA ILE A 81 -11.23 8.11 26.41
C ILE A 81 -11.23 9.63 26.43
N ASP A 82 -10.04 10.24 26.52
CA ASP A 82 -9.89 11.69 26.56
C ASP A 82 -10.32 12.36 25.24
N GLU A 83 -10.07 11.70 24.10
CA GLU A 83 -10.37 12.22 22.76
C GLU A 83 -11.83 11.95 22.30
N TYR A 84 -12.40 10.80 22.64
CA TYR A 84 -13.69 10.32 22.11
C TYR A 84 -14.78 10.08 23.17
N GLY A 85 -14.44 10.20 24.46
CA GLY A 85 -15.37 10.00 25.57
C GLY A 85 -15.42 8.58 26.12
N LYS A 86 -16.08 8.43 27.28
CA LYS A 86 -16.14 7.18 28.07
C LYS A 86 -17.12 6.13 27.54
N GLU A 87 -17.97 6.49 26.59
CA GLU A 87 -18.96 5.58 25.98
C GLU A 87 -18.33 4.58 25.00
N ILE A 88 -17.09 4.87 24.55
CA ILE A 88 -16.33 3.98 23.67
C ILE A 88 -15.91 2.73 24.44
N LEU A 89 -16.21 1.55 23.89
CA LEU A 89 -15.73 0.28 24.45
C LEU A 89 -14.20 0.23 24.31
N ILE A 90 -13.49 0.18 25.42
CA ILE A 90 -12.02 0.00 25.44
C ILE A 90 -11.65 -1.39 25.96
N SER A 91 -10.63 -2.00 25.39
CA SER A 91 -10.08 -3.26 25.93
C SER A 91 -8.60 -3.45 25.58
N ARG A 92 -7.86 -4.15 26.45
CA ARG A 92 -6.52 -4.67 26.12
C ARG A 92 -6.56 -6.01 25.37
N ASN A 93 -7.76 -6.56 25.15
CA ASN A 93 -8.00 -7.83 24.49
C ASN A 93 -8.90 -7.61 23.26
N TYR A 94 -8.34 -7.86 22.06
CA TYR A 94 -9.11 -7.68 20.82
C TYR A 94 -10.32 -8.61 20.73
N ARG A 95 -10.33 -9.73 21.47
CA ARG A 95 -11.46 -10.66 21.51
C ARG A 95 -12.72 -10.03 22.08
N ASP A 96 -12.58 -9.08 23.01
CA ASP A 96 -13.71 -8.34 23.58
C ASP A 96 -14.34 -7.41 22.52
N ILE A 97 -13.52 -6.94 21.57
CA ILE A 97 -13.95 -6.06 20.48
C ILE A 97 -14.67 -6.86 19.39
N ILE A 98 -14.06 -7.94 18.90
CA ILE A 98 -14.61 -8.70 17.78
C ILE A 98 -15.87 -9.47 18.15
N HIS A 99 -16.12 -9.78 19.42
CA HIS A 99 -17.36 -10.41 19.88
C HIS A 99 -18.43 -9.40 20.33
N SER A 100 -18.14 -8.09 20.32
CA SER A 100 -19.13 -7.08 20.66
C SER A 100 -20.17 -6.93 19.55
N ASP A 101 -21.44 -6.86 19.94
CA ASP A 101 -22.57 -6.52 19.08
C ASP A 101 -22.57 -5.03 18.66
N LYS A 102 -21.73 -4.19 19.28
CA LYS A 102 -21.54 -2.77 18.97
C LYS A 102 -20.62 -2.50 17.79
N VAL A 103 -19.99 -3.52 17.20
CA VAL A 103 -18.96 -3.37 16.16
C VAL A 103 -19.38 -4.08 14.87
N ASP A 104 -19.35 -3.36 13.75
CA ASP A 104 -19.63 -3.89 12.40
C ASP A 104 -18.34 -4.17 11.64
N ALA A 105 -17.33 -3.30 11.80
CA ALA A 105 -16.07 -3.36 11.10
C ALA A 105 -14.89 -3.07 12.03
N VAL A 106 -13.73 -3.64 11.73
CA VAL A 106 -12.48 -3.42 12.48
C VAL A 106 -11.38 -2.88 11.56
N ILE A 107 -10.64 -1.87 12.04
CA ILE A 107 -9.32 -1.51 11.54
C ILE A 107 -8.30 -2.32 12.35
N ILE A 108 -7.50 -3.14 11.68
CA ILE A 108 -6.36 -3.85 12.26
C ILE A 108 -5.10 -3.07 11.88
N ALA A 109 -4.44 -2.47 12.88
CA ALA A 109 -3.21 -1.71 12.73
C ALA A 109 -2.19 -2.08 13.83
N THR A 110 -2.03 -3.39 14.00
CA THR A 110 -1.12 -4.03 14.96
C THR A 110 0.26 -4.27 14.32
N PRO A 111 1.23 -4.85 15.04
CA PRO A 111 2.42 -5.42 14.41
C PRO A 111 2.09 -6.56 13.43
N ASP A 112 2.95 -6.76 12.43
CA ASP A 112 2.68 -7.64 11.28
C ASP A 112 2.32 -9.07 11.69
N HIS A 113 2.98 -9.63 12.71
CA HIS A 113 2.77 -11.01 13.16
C HIS A 113 1.36 -11.27 13.72
N LEU A 114 0.59 -10.23 14.02
CA LEU A 114 -0.78 -10.34 14.55
C LEU A 114 -1.86 -10.18 13.47
N HIS A 115 -1.53 -9.60 12.31
CA HIS A 115 -2.49 -9.24 11.28
C HIS A 115 -3.37 -10.43 10.87
N GLN A 116 -2.75 -11.53 10.44
CA GLN A 116 -3.49 -12.70 9.95
C GLN A 116 -4.41 -13.28 11.02
N LYS A 117 -3.91 -13.50 12.24
CA LYS A 117 -4.68 -14.11 13.33
C LYS A 117 -5.91 -13.29 13.69
N ILE A 118 -5.71 -11.99 13.93
CA ILE A 118 -6.80 -11.08 14.30
C ILE A 118 -7.82 -10.99 13.16
N ALA A 119 -7.36 -10.91 11.91
CA ALA A 119 -8.25 -10.88 10.76
C ALA A 119 -9.10 -12.16 10.65
N LEU A 120 -8.50 -13.34 10.81
CA LEU A 120 -9.24 -14.61 10.76
C LEU A 120 -10.29 -14.71 11.87
N GLU A 121 -9.92 -14.37 13.11
CA GLU A 121 -10.87 -14.38 14.24
C GLU A 121 -12.00 -13.35 14.04
N ALA A 122 -11.67 -12.14 13.57
CA ALA A 122 -12.65 -11.09 13.30
C ALA A 122 -13.61 -11.44 12.17
N MET A 123 -13.13 -12.04 11.07
CA MET A 123 -13.99 -12.51 9.97
C MET A 123 -14.94 -13.61 10.43
N LYS A 124 -14.46 -14.56 11.25
CA LYS A 124 -15.30 -15.61 11.86
C LYS A 124 -16.36 -15.05 12.80
N ALA A 125 -16.08 -13.93 13.47
CA ALA A 125 -17.04 -13.19 14.26
C ALA A 125 -17.96 -12.26 13.41
N GLY A 126 -17.92 -12.39 12.09
CA GLY A 126 -18.78 -11.64 11.16
C GLY A 126 -18.39 -10.17 10.95
N LYS A 127 -17.17 -9.77 11.33
CA LYS A 127 -16.72 -8.37 11.21
C LYS A 127 -16.10 -8.09 9.85
N HIS A 128 -16.41 -6.93 9.27
CA HIS A 128 -15.69 -6.43 8.09
C HIS A 128 -14.29 -5.95 8.46
N ILE A 129 -13.32 -6.16 7.57
CA ILE A 129 -11.90 -5.98 7.89
C ILE A 129 -11.28 -4.90 7.01
N TYR A 130 -10.69 -3.90 7.67
CA TYR A 130 -9.65 -3.08 7.09
C TYR A 130 -8.33 -3.44 7.78
N CYS A 131 -7.39 -4.09 7.09
CA CYS A 131 -6.13 -4.52 7.69
C CYS A 131 -4.97 -3.74 7.10
N GLU A 132 -4.16 -3.07 7.92
CA GLU A 132 -2.91 -2.48 7.47
C GLU A 132 -2.01 -3.49 6.78
N LYS A 133 -1.19 -2.98 5.86
CA LYS A 133 -0.20 -3.80 5.17
C LYS A 133 0.99 -4.13 6.11
N PRO A 134 1.76 -5.17 5.78
CA PRO A 134 1.35 -6.28 4.93
C PRO A 134 0.32 -7.16 5.66
N ILE A 135 -0.69 -7.66 4.95
CA ILE A 135 -1.77 -8.44 5.59
C ILE A 135 -1.35 -9.87 5.96
N ILE A 136 -0.17 -10.29 5.48
CA ILE A 136 0.49 -11.54 5.80
C ILE A 136 1.92 -11.23 6.24
N TYR A 137 2.37 -11.95 7.26
CA TYR A 137 3.73 -11.92 7.77
C TYR A 137 4.56 -13.09 7.20
N ARG A 138 3.89 -14.19 6.81
CA ARG A 138 4.49 -15.31 6.04
C ARG A 138 3.68 -15.61 4.79
N ILE A 139 4.34 -16.02 3.71
CA ILE A 139 3.66 -16.31 2.41
C ILE A 139 2.54 -17.37 2.57
N ALA A 140 2.77 -18.39 3.41
CA ALA A 140 1.80 -19.46 3.65
C ALA A 140 0.47 -19.00 4.29
N GLU A 141 0.43 -17.79 4.86
CA GLU A 141 -0.73 -17.26 5.58
C GLU A 141 -1.89 -16.83 4.66
N GLY A 142 -1.60 -16.56 3.38
CA GLY A 142 -2.57 -15.96 2.44
C GLY A 142 -3.78 -16.84 2.11
N LYS A 143 -3.56 -18.15 1.92
CA LYS A 143 -4.65 -19.07 1.52
C LYS A 143 -5.79 -19.11 2.52
N GLU A 144 -5.44 -19.11 3.81
CA GLU A 144 -6.41 -19.17 4.89
C GLU A 144 -7.25 -17.88 4.99
N LEU A 145 -6.63 -16.73 4.72
CA LEU A 145 -7.32 -15.44 4.65
C LEU A 145 -8.39 -15.44 3.55
N ILE A 146 -8.03 -15.89 2.34
CA ILE A 146 -8.96 -15.98 1.20
C ILE A 146 -10.12 -16.93 1.53
N ARG A 147 -9.81 -18.09 2.12
CA ARG A 147 -10.83 -19.07 2.53
C ARG A 147 -11.80 -18.46 3.53
N ALA A 148 -11.30 -17.91 4.64
CA ALA A 148 -12.12 -17.33 5.69
C ALA A 148 -12.98 -16.15 5.19
N GLN A 149 -12.44 -15.31 4.31
CA GLN A 149 -13.19 -14.19 3.73
C GLN A 149 -14.40 -14.69 2.91
N LYS A 150 -14.21 -15.73 2.11
CA LYS A 150 -15.29 -16.35 1.31
C LYS A 150 -16.34 -17.04 2.17
N GLU A 151 -15.91 -17.81 3.17
CA GLU A 151 -16.81 -18.56 4.06
C GLU A 151 -17.70 -17.64 4.88
N ASN A 152 -17.14 -16.53 5.39
CA ASN A 152 -17.86 -15.59 6.26
C ASN A 152 -18.56 -14.46 5.49
N LYS A 153 -18.34 -14.34 4.17
CA LYS A 153 -18.99 -13.35 3.29
C LYS A 153 -18.82 -11.90 3.76
N VAL A 154 -17.65 -11.58 4.27
CA VAL A 154 -17.30 -10.24 4.77
C VAL A 154 -16.44 -9.46 3.75
N ILE A 155 -16.54 -8.14 3.80
CA ILE A 155 -15.64 -7.23 3.09
C ILE A 155 -14.27 -7.23 3.79
N PHE A 156 -13.21 -7.39 3.00
CA PHE A 156 -11.83 -7.28 3.45
C PHE A 156 -11.07 -6.34 2.52
N GLN A 157 -10.55 -5.23 3.04
CA GLN A 157 -9.64 -4.34 2.32
C GLN A 157 -8.28 -4.27 3.01
N THR A 158 -7.23 -4.38 2.19
CA THR A 158 -5.85 -4.15 2.60
C THR A 158 -5.55 -2.66 2.62
N GLY A 159 -4.93 -2.15 3.67
CA GLY A 159 -4.57 -0.75 3.89
C GLY A 159 -3.40 -0.27 3.03
N SER A 160 -3.52 -0.43 1.71
CA SER A 160 -2.56 0.08 0.72
C SER A 160 -3.05 1.40 0.14
N GLN A 161 -3.08 2.47 0.93
CA GLN A 161 -3.75 3.73 0.55
C GLN A 161 -3.18 4.36 -0.73
N GLY A 162 -1.93 4.04 -1.09
CA GLY A 162 -1.27 4.43 -2.34
C GLY A 162 -2.04 4.07 -3.60
N VAL A 163 -2.86 3.01 -3.59
CA VAL A 163 -3.72 2.61 -4.72
C VAL A 163 -4.94 3.51 -4.91
N SER A 164 -5.30 4.28 -3.88
CA SER A 164 -6.33 5.32 -3.92
C SER A 164 -5.73 6.71 -4.12
N ALA A 165 -4.42 6.81 -4.33
CA ALA A 165 -3.76 8.05 -4.68
C ALA A 165 -4.20 8.52 -6.07
N TRP A 166 -4.35 9.84 -6.19
CA TRP A 166 -4.68 10.45 -7.46
C TRP A 166 -3.59 10.21 -8.52
N GLY A 167 -2.32 10.33 -8.13
CA GLY A 167 -1.21 10.09 -9.06
C GLY A 167 -1.16 8.63 -9.51
N THR A 168 -1.41 7.67 -8.62
CA THR A 168 -1.47 6.24 -8.98
C THR A 168 -2.57 5.96 -10.01
N GLU A 169 -3.76 6.54 -9.86
CA GLU A 169 -4.85 6.39 -10.85
C GLU A 169 -4.47 7.02 -12.20
N LEU A 170 -3.92 8.23 -12.18
CA LEU A 170 -3.50 8.93 -13.39
C LEU A 170 -2.38 8.16 -14.12
N ALA A 171 -1.41 7.63 -13.37
CA ALA A 171 -0.34 6.79 -13.88
C ALA A 171 -0.86 5.51 -14.55
N ARG A 172 -1.89 4.87 -13.99
CA ARG A 172 -2.57 3.72 -14.60
C ARG A 172 -3.12 4.08 -15.98
N LEU A 173 -3.86 5.17 -16.10
CA LEU A 173 -4.44 5.61 -17.37
C LEU A 173 -3.38 6.02 -18.40
N ILE A 174 -2.33 6.74 -17.98
CA ILE A 174 -1.22 7.11 -18.86
C ILE A 174 -0.51 5.85 -19.39
N THR A 175 -0.28 4.86 -18.52
CA THR A 175 0.33 3.59 -18.92
C THR A 175 -0.56 2.82 -19.88
N GLU A 176 -1.87 2.71 -19.60
CA GLU A 176 -2.86 2.04 -20.47
C GLU A 176 -3.00 2.71 -21.84
N SER A 177 -2.83 4.02 -21.93
CA SER A 177 -2.85 4.76 -23.19
C SER A 177 -1.63 4.48 -24.10
N GLY A 178 -0.57 3.89 -23.56
CA GLY A 178 0.67 3.62 -24.29
C GLY A 178 1.58 4.83 -24.51
N LEU A 179 1.33 5.97 -23.83
CA LEU A 179 2.13 7.20 -23.94
C LEU A 179 3.61 7.02 -23.60
N ILE A 180 3.92 6.13 -22.65
CA ILE A 180 5.30 5.76 -22.30
C ILE A 180 5.78 4.49 -23.03
N GLY A 181 4.92 3.85 -23.83
CA GLY A 181 5.21 2.56 -24.47
C GLY A 181 5.31 1.40 -23.47
N PRO A 182 5.73 0.20 -23.92
CA PRO A 182 6.04 -0.91 -23.02
C PRO A 182 7.08 -0.50 -21.97
N VAL A 183 6.71 -0.65 -20.69
CA VAL A 183 7.55 -0.43 -19.52
C VAL A 183 8.60 -1.53 -19.46
N ASN A 184 9.83 -1.16 -19.13
CA ASN A 184 10.97 -2.07 -19.02
C ASN A 184 11.69 -1.97 -17.66
N LEU A 185 11.61 -0.82 -16.99
CA LEU A 185 12.24 -0.58 -15.70
C LEU A 185 11.34 0.31 -14.84
N ILE A 186 11.23 -0.03 -13.56
CA ILE A 186 10.61 0.80 -12.54
C ILE A 186 11.59 0.94 -11.38
N GLU A 187 11.84 2.17 -10.92
CA GLU A 187 12.78 2.47 -9.85
C GLU A 187 12.11 3.25 -8.72
N GLY A 188 12.28 2.80 -7.48
CA GLY A 188 11.77 3.47 -6.29
C GLY A 188 12.78 3.43 -5.14
N GLU A 189 12.69 4.41 -4.25
CA GLU A 189 13.62 4.52 -3.13
C GLU A 189 12.99 5.04 -1.86
N PHE A 190 13.50 4.55 -0.74
CA PHE A 190 13.19 5.04 0.59
C PHE A 190 14.49 5.40 1.28
N THR A 191 14.62 6.66 1.67
CA THR A 191 15.73 7.14 2.49
C THR A 191 15.18 7.97 3.62
N ILE A 192 15.76 7.80 4.79
CA ILE A 192 15.47 8.68 5.91
C ILE A 192 16.78 9.13 6.52
N ALA A 193 16.93 10.46 6.59
CA ALA A 193 17.89 11.09 7.47
C ALA A 193 17.53 10.66 8.88
N PRO A 194 18.42 9.94 9.59
CA PRO A 194 18.21 9.66 10.99
C PRO A 194 18.24 11.02 11.69
N ASN A 195 17.06 11.51 12.08
CA ASN A 195 16.99 12.61 13.02
C ASN A 195 17.53 12.05 14.34
N ASP A 196 18.83 12.28 14.58
CA ASP A 196 19.65 11.61 15.59
C ASP A 196 19.68 10.08 15.43
N LEU A 197 20.82 9.51 15.02
CA LEU A 197 21.13 8.07 15.08
C LEU A 197 21.16 7.50 16.52
N LYS A 198 20.62 8.24 17.50
CA LYS A 198 20.59 7.89 18.91
C LYS A 198 19.71 6.67 19.14
N SER A 199 20.10 5.86 20.12
CA SER A 199 19.31 4.73 20.60
C SER A 199 17.91 5.20 21.03
N PHE A 200 16.90 4.36 20.76
CA PHE A 200 15.53 4.62 21.13
C PHE A 200 15.41 4.84 22.65
N VAL A 201 14.74 5.92 23.06
CA VAL A 201 14.47 6.20 24.48
C VAL A 201 13.07 5.69 24.82
N THR A 202 13.02 4.69 25.69
CA THR A 202 11.79 4.11 26.20
C THR A 202 10.98 5.13 27.02
N PRO A 203 9.66 5.26 26.78
CA PRO A 203 8.77 6.05 27.64
C PRO A 203 8.83 5.58 29.11
N LYS A 204 8.86 6.53 30.05
CA LYS A 204 8.99 6.22 31.49
C LYS A 204 7.90 5.32 32.05
N ASP A 205 6.70 5.39 31.47
CA ASP A 205 5.54 4.62 31.87
C ASP A 205 5.44 3.25 31.18
N ALA A 206 6.40 2.87 30.33
CA ALA A 206 6.41 1.59 29.64
C ALA A 206 6.94 0.46 30.53
N ASN A 207 6.03 -0.38 31.04
CA ASN A 207 6.34 -1.56 31.85
C ASN A 207 5.22 -2.61 31.73
N GLU A 208 5.37 -3.77 32.37
CA GLU A 208 4.42 -4.89 32.28
C GLU A 208 3.03 -4.58 32.86
N SER A 209 2.90 -3.58 33.74
CA SER A 209 1.59 -3.18 34.27
C SER A 209 0.80 -2.34 33.27
N THR A 210 1.50 -1.54 32.45
CA THR A 210 0.89 -0.64 31.46
C THR A 210 0.83 -1.26 30.06
N ILE A 211 1.64 -2.27 29.77
CA ILE A 211 1.70 -2.97 28.49
C ILE A 211 1.37 -4.45 28.70
N ALA A 212 0.27 -4.91 28.12
CA ALA A 212 -0.12 -6.31 28.12
C ALA A 212 0.80 -7.14 27.19
N TRP A 213 2.03 -7.40 27.67
CA TRP A 213 3.12 -7.98 26.90
C TRP A 213 2.80 -9.35 26.30
N ASP A 214 2.15 -10.23 27.07
CA ASP A 214 1.74 -11.55 26.57
C ASP A 214 0.79 -11.47 25.36
N ARG A 215 -0.02 -10.42 25.29
CA ARG A 215 -0.94 -10.16 24.18
C ARG A 215 -0.25 -9.50 22.99
N PHE A 216 0.82 -8.74 23.24
CA PHE A 216 1.71 -8.28 22.16
C PHE A 216 2.42 -9.47 21.52
N LEU A 217 2.93 -10.41 22.33
CA LEU A 217 3.62 -11.60 21.83
C LEU A 217 2.64 -12.54 21.11
N GLU A 218 1.50 -12.89 21.73
CA GLU A 218 0.56 -13.89 21.22
C GLU A 218 1.30 -15.17 20.78
N ASN A 219 1.41 -15.40 19.46
CA ASN A 219 2.04 -16.57 18.84
C ASN A 219 3.54 -16.37 18.52
N ALA A 220 4.10 -15.19 18.75
CA ALA A 220 5.54 -14.94 18.62
C ALA A 220 6.33 -15.67 19.72
N PRO A 221 7.65 -15.89 19.54
CA PRO A 221 8.50 -16.49 20.57
C PRO A 221 8.33 -15.79 21.92
N LYS A 222 8.18 -16.56 23.00
CA LYS A 222 8.04 -16.02 24.35
C LYS A 222 9.35 -15.36 24.80
N ARG A 223 9.26 -14.12 25.27
CA ARG A 223 10.40 -13.31 25.74
C ARG A 223 10.02 -12.54 27.00
N PRO A 224 10.98 -12.24 27.89
CA PRO A 224 10.77 -11.25 28.95
C PRO A 224 10.32 -9.90 28.38
N PHE A 225 9.65 -9.09 29.18
CA PHE A 225 9.24 -7.76 28.75
C PHE A 225 10.43 -6.92 28.29
N ASP A 226 10.27 -6.32 27.12
CA ASP A 226 11.25 -5.44 26.52
C ASP A 226 10.52 -4.30 25.80
N ALA A 227 10.58 -3.12 26.41
CA ALA A 227 9.93 -1.93 25.88
C ALA A 227 10.52 -1.48 24.53
N GLN A 228 11.82 -1.70 24.30
CA GLN A 228 12.44 -1.38 23.02
C GLN A 228 11.86 -2.27 21.93
N ARG A 229 11.72 -3.58 22.18
CA ARG A 229 11.02 -4.50 21.26
C ARG A 229 9.58 -4.09 21.01
N PHE A 230 8.86 -3.63 22.04
CA PHE A 230 7.49 -3.15 21.88
C PHE A 230 7.37 -1.94 20.95
N PHE A 231 8.17 -0.90 21.17
CA PHE A 231 8.08 0.36 20.39
C PHE A 231 8.82 0.31 19.05
N GLN A 232 9.89 -0.48 18.96
CA GLN A 232 10.72 -0.66 17.76
C GLN A 232 10.51 -2.05 17.12
N TRP A 233 9.31 -2.63 17.25
CA TRP A 233 8.98 -3.97 16.77
C TRP A 233 9.36 -4.20 15.29
N ARG A 234 9.35 -3.15 14.46
CA ARG A 234 9.74 -3.20 13.05
C ARG A 234 11.18 -3.68 12.82
N GLY A 235 12.06 -3.51 13.80
CA GLY A 235 13.45 -3.96 13.76
C GLY A 235 13.66 -5.42 14.12
N TRP A 236 12.60 -6.14 14.50
CA TRP A 236 12.70 -7.51 15.02
C TRP A 236 11.96 -8.51 14.15
N GLN A 237 12.67 -9.54 13.69
CA GLN A 237 12.13 -10.62 12.86
C GLN A 237 10.92 -11.28 13.52
N ASP A 238 10.91 -11.43 14.85
CA ASP A 238 9.81 -12.04 15.60
C ASP A 238 8.43 -11.40 15.33
N TYR A 239 8.40 -10.11 14.96
CA TYR A 239 7.17 -9.31 14.89
C TYR A 239 6.95 -8.62 13.53
N SER A 240 8.00 -8.54 12.70
CA SER A 240 8.07 -7.63 11.56
C SER A 240 8.51 -8.33 10.28
N SER A 241 7.85 -7.95 9.20
CA SER A 241 8.23 -8.27 7.82
C SER A 241 9.38 -7.40 7.28
N GLY A 242 10.06 -6.64 8.14
CA GLY A 242 11.25 -5.84 7.79
C GLY A 242 11.01 -4.75 6.76
N LEU A 243 12.10 -4.25 6.16
CA LEU A 243 12.06 -3.13 5.22
C LEU A 243 11.17 -3.42 4.00
N ALA A 244 11.16 -4.67 3.52
CA ALA A 244 10.38 -5.00 2.36
C ALA A 244 8.87 -4.89 2.65
N GLY A 245 8.40 -5.49 3.75
CA GLY A 245 6.98 -5.42 4.11
C GLY A 245 6.56 -4.07 4.70
N ASP A 246 7.46 -3.31 5.33
CA ASP A 246 7.14 -1.96 5.81
C ASP A 246 7.21 -0.90 4.69
N LEU A 247 8.20 -0.95 3.81
CA LEU A 247 8.46 0.11 2.81
C LEU A 247 8.17 -0.34 1.38
N PHE A 248 8.80 -1.42 0.91
CA PHE A 248 8.67 -1.84 -0.50
C PHE A 248 7.24 -2.19 -0.89
N VAL A 249 6.46 -2.75 0.03
CA VAL A 249 5.04 -3.09 -0.22
C VAL A 249 4.23 -1.90 -0.72
N HIS A 250 4.58 -0.67 -0.34
CA HIS A 250 3.88 0.52 -0.80
C HIS A 250 4.05 0.74 -2.30
N VAL A 251 5.30 0.73 -2.79
CA VAL A 251 5.59 0.89 -4.23
C VAL A 251 5.12 -0.34 -4.99
N ILE A 252 5.33 -1.55 -4.45
CA ILE A 252 4.86 -2.80 -5.04
C ILE A 252 3.34 -2.75 -5.26
N ALA A 253 2.55 -2.34 -4.26
CA ALA A 253 1.10 -2.22 -4.40
C ALA A 253 0.72 -1.21 -5.50
N SER A 254 1.30 -0.02 -5.52
CA SER A 254 1.03 0.95 -6.58
C SER A 254 1.42 0.45 -7.97
N VAL A 255 2.56 -0.24 -8.10
CA VAL A 255 3.01 -0.86 -9.36
C VAL A 255 2.07 -1.99 -9.77
N HIS A 256 1.67 -2.86 -8.85
CA HIS A 256 0.69 -3.92 -9.12
C HIS A 256 -0.63 -3.34 -9.59
N TYR A 257 -1.08 -2.23 -9.00
CA TYR A 257 -2.29 -1.53 -9.42
C TYR A 257 -2.16 -0.94 -10.84
N ILE A 258 -1.08 -0.21 -11.12
CA ILE A 258 -0.85 0.46 -12.42
C ILE A 258 -0.63 -0.56 -13.54
N MET A 259 0.22 -1.55 -13.30
CA MET A 259 0.60 -2.57 -14.28
C MET A 259 -0.40 -3.72 -14.35
N GLN A 260 -1.34 -3.80 -13.41
CA GLN A 260 -2.24 -4.93 -13.20
C GLN A 260 -1.46 -6.24 -12.96
N ALA A 261 -0.27 -6.12 -12.36
CA ALA A 261 0.66 -7.23 -12.16
C ALA A 261 0.16 -8.21 -11.10
N GLN A 262 0.42 -9.50 -11.31
CA GLN A 262 0.03 -10.57 -10.40
C GLN A 262 1.13 -10.94 -9.39
N GLY A 263 2.39 -10.70 -9.76
CA GLY A 263 3.56 -11.04 -8.95
C GLY A 263 4.80 -11.21 -9.82
N PRO A 264 6.00 -11.18 -9.22
CA PRO A 264 7.26 -11.39 -9.93
C PRO A 264 7.48 -12.86 -10.29
N GLU A 265 8.36 -13.12 -11.25
CA GLU A 265 8.89 -14.45 -11.58
C GLU A 265 10.25 -14.71 -10.93
N ARG A 266 11.00 -13.64 -10.63
CA ARG A 266 12.30 -13.72 -9.97
C ARG A 266 12.50 -12.54 -9.04
N VAL A 267 13.07 -12.80 -7.87
CA VAL A 267 13.44 -11.77 -6.88
C VAL A 267 14.87 -12.00 -6.43
N TYR A 268 15.67 -10.93 -6.38
CA TYR A 268 17.00 -10.94 -5.76
C TYR A 268 17.15 -9.74 -4.82
N SER A 269 17.61 -9.99 -3.59
CA SER A 269 17.78 -8.97 -2.57
C SER A 269 19.13 -9.06 -1.88
N THR A 270 19.71 -7.90 -1.56
CA THR A 270 20.96 -7.77 -0.78
C THR A 270 20.83 -6.59 0.19
N GLY A 271 21.73 -6.49 1.18
CA GLY A 271 21.65 -5.48 2.23
C GLY A 271 22.32 -5.91 3.53
N GLY A 272 22.00 -5.24 4.63
CA GLY A 272 22.55 -5.59 5.93
C GLY A 272 22.23 -4.64 7.08
N LEU A 273 22.74 -5.04 8.25
CA LEU A 273 22.93 -4.21 9.43
C LEU A 273 24.38 -3.70 9.41
N ASN A 274 24.57 -2.50 8.87
CA ASN A 274 25.88 -1.90 8.64
C ASN A 274 26.29 -0.95 9.79
N TYR A 275 25.32 -0.35 10.48
CA TYR A 275 25.43 0.69 11.50
C TYR A 275 24.97 0.22 12.89
N TYR A 276 23.70 -0.18 13.08
CA TYR A 276 23.20 -0.60 14.40
C TYR A 276 23.76 -2.00 14.76
N ARG A 277 24.86 -2.02 15.53
CA ARG A 277 25.56 -3.24 15.99
C ARG A 277 25.39 -3.52 17.50
N ASP A 278 24.59 -2.73 18.17
CA ASP A 278 24.32 -2.78 19.62
C ASP A 278 23.26 -3.85 20.00
N GLY A 279 22.86 -4.70 19.06
CA GLY A 279 21.89 -5.78 19.30
C GLY A 279 20.44 -5.29 19.43
N THR A 280 20.15 -4.04 19.07
CA THR A 280 18.81 -3.44 19.19
C THR A 280 17.83 -3.82 18.09
N ARG A 281 18.28 -4.63 17.13
CA ARG A 281 17.53 -5.13 15.98
C ARG A 281 18.23 -6.31 15.33
N ASP A 282 17.48 -7.12 14.58
CA ASP A 282 17.98 -8.28 13.81
C ASP A 282 17.52 -8.27 12.33
N LEU A 283 16.76 -7.25 11.93
CA LEU A 283 16.35 -6.98 10.55
C LEU A 283 17.22 -5.91 9.89
N PRO A 284 17.54 -6.04 8.58
CA PRO A 284 18.41 -5.11 7.87
C PRO A 284 17.89 -3.67 7.90
N GLU A 285 18.81 -2.71 7.85
CA GLU A 285 18.52 -1.27 7.77
C GLU A 285 18.82 -0.67 6.38
N VAL A 286 19.60 -1.42 5.59
CA VAL A 286 19.82 -1.19 4.17
C VAL A 286 19.34 -2.42 3.42
N MET A 287 18.53 -2.22 2.39
CA MET A 287 18.11 -3.30 1.49
C MET A 287 18.01 -2.77 0.05
N LEU A 288 18.50 -3.55 -0.90
CA LEU A 288 18.32 -3.37 -2.34
C LEU A 288 17.62 -4.62 -2.87
N SER A 289 16.60 -4.46 -3.71
CA SER A 289 15.82 -5.58 -4.24
C SER A 289 15.46 -5.35 -5.70
N TYR A 290 15.58 -6.42 -6.48
CA TYR A 290 15.25 -6.47 -7.90
C TYR A 290 14.19 -7.55 -8.10
N LEU A 291 13.06 -7.18 -8.69
CA LEU A 291 11.92 -8.05 -8.92
C LEU A 291 11.61 -8.05 -10.42
N ASP A 292 11.78 -9.18 -11.09
CA ASP A 292 11.48 -9.32 -12.50
C ASP A 292 10.02 -9.75 -12.67
N TYR A 293 9.25 -8.98 -13.44
CA TYR A 293 7.86 -9.24 -13.76
C TYR A 293 7.70 -9.67 -15.22
N PRO A 294 6.78 -10.61 -15.50
CA PRO A 294 6.49 -11.04 -16.86
C PRO A 294 5.80 -9.93 -17.66
N ASN A 295 5.68 -10.15 -18.96
CA ASN A 295 4.96 -9.23 -19.81
C ASN A 295 3.47 -9.13 -19.44
N MET A 296 3.02 -7.92 -19.11
CA MET A 296 1.62 -7.63 -18.75
C MET A 296 0.81 -7.15 -19.95
N GLY A 297 0.73 -7.97 -20.99
CA GLY A 297 0.03 -7.65 -22.25
C GLY A 297 0.80 -6.66 -23.12
N ASN A 298 0.22 -5.48 -23.37
CA ASN A 298 0.90 -4.41 -24.12
C ASN A 298 1.75 -3.49 -23.22
N LYS A 299 1.74 -3.70 -21.90
CA LYS A 299 2.45 -2.86 -20.93
C LYS A 299 3.93 -3.21 -20.76
N GLY A 300 4.40 -4.35 -21.26
CA GLY A 300 5.81 -4.76 -21.19
C GLY A 300 6.15 -5.66 -20.00
N ALA A 301 7.26 -6.40 -20.14
CA ALA A 301 7.95 -7.06 -19.05
C ALA A 301 8.93 -6.06 -18.43
N PHE A 302 9.06 -6.05 -17.11
CA PHE A 302 9.84 -5.03 -16.43
C PHE A 302 10.57 -5.58 -15.19
N THR A 303 11.70 -4.95 -14.88
CA THR A 303 12.35 -5.12 -13.57
C THR A 303 11.93 -3.96 -12.67
N LEU A 304 11.50 -4.27 -11.46
CA LEU A 304 11.28 -3.31 -10.38
C LEU A 304 12.52 -3.31 -9.47
N ALA A 305 13.23 -2.20 -9.42
CA ALA A 305 14.38 -1.97 -8.56
C ALA A 305 13.99 -1.06 -7.39
N LEU A 306 14.12 -1.57 -6.17
CA LEU A 306 13.80 -0.85 -4.94
C LEU A 306 15.01 -0.80 -4.02
N ARG A 307 15.19 0.34 -3.35
CA ARG A 307 16.18 0.49 -2.28
C ARG A 307 15.59 1.15 -1.05
N ALA A 308 16.03 0.70 0.11
CA ALA A 308 15.76 1.33 1.39
C ALA A 308 17.09 1.57 2.13
N ASN A 309 17.26 2.77 2.69
CA ASN A 309 18.38 3.13 3.55
C ASN A 309 17.87 3.92 4.76
N LEU A 310 17.83 3.27 5.93
CA LEU A 310 17.42 3.91 7.19
C LEU A 310 18.53 4.71 7.88
N VAL A 311 19.75 4.67 7.35
CA VAL A 311 20.94 5.31 7.92
C VAL A 311 21.58 6.27 6.91
N ASP A 312 20.75 6.89 6.07
CA ASP A 312 21.20 7.90 5.12
C ASP A 312 21.55 9.20 5.85
N GLY A 313 22.77 9.71 5.78
CA GLY A 313 23.17 10.87 6.59
C GLY A 313 22.47 12.20 6.26
N ILE A 314 21.78 12.32 5.11
CA ILE A 314 21.31 13.61 4.59
C ILE A 314 19.91 13.53 3.97
N SER A 315 19.67 12.51 3.14
CA SER A 315 18.51 12.47 2.26
C SER A 315 17.26 11.97 2.99
N LYS A 316 16.12 12.61 2.72
CA LYS A 316 14.82 12.24 3.29
C LYS A 316 13.80 12.04 2.18
N LYS A 317 13.82 10.85 1.58
CA LYS A 317 12.83 10.40 0.59
C LYS A 317 11.93 9.36 1.25
N TRP A 318 10.82 9.83 1.82
CA TRP A 318 9.88 8.99 2.56
C TRP A 318 8.46 9.17 2.02
N SER A 319 8.22 8.60 0.83
CA SER A 319 6.90 8.60 0.21
C SER A 319 6.52 7.20 -0.22
N SER A 320 5.34 6.74 0.22
CA SER A 320 4.74 5.47 -0.20
C SER A 320 4.42 5.40 -1.70
N THR A 321 4.38 6.54 -2.38
CA THR A 321 4.29 6.62 -3.84
C THR A 321 5.28 7.69 -4.29
N ASP A 322 6.52 7.28 -4.57
CA ASP A 322 7.53 8.06 -5.30
C ASP A 322 8.43 7.06 -6.02
N PHE A 323 8.14 6.86 -7.31
CA PHE A 323 8.90 5.95 -8.17
C PHE A 323 8.84 6.43 -9.62
N THR A 324 9.79 6.00 -10.43
CA THR A 324 9.86 6.33 -11.85
C THR A 324 9.60 5.08 -12.68
N MET A 325 8.65 5.17 -13.60
CA MET A 325 8.38 4.15 -14.62
C MET A 325 9.05 4.56 -15.94
N ILE A 326 9.77 3.63 -16.55
CA ILE A 326 10.53 3.85 -17.79
C ILE A 326 10.01 2.88 -18.84
N GLY A 327 9.52 3.43 -19.95
CA GLY A 327 9.07 2.66 -21.10
C GLY A 327 9.77 3.09 -22.39
N THR A 328 9.53 2.35 -23.48
CA THR A 328 10.25 2.56 -24.74
C THR A 328 9.96 3.91 -25.43
N LYS A 329 8.90 4.63 -25.03
CA LYS A 329 8.49 5.91 -25.63
C LYS A 329 8.55 7.10 -24.66
N GLY A 330 8.76 6.86 -23.37
CA GLY A 330 8.76 7.92 -22.37
C GLY A 330 9.01 7.42 -20.95
N THR A 331 9.05 8.37 -20.02
CA THR A 331 9.21 8.12 -18.58
C THR A 331 8.16 8.86 -17.79
N MET A 332 7.80 8.33 -16.64
CA MET A 332 6.80 8.91 -15.75
C MET A 332 7.23 8.76 -14.30
N ARG A 333 7.44 9.87 -13.60
CA ARG A 333 7.59 9.87 -12.14
C ARG A 333 6.21 9.96 -11.50
N VAL A 334 5.94 9.07 -10.56
CA VAL A 334 4.65 8.89 -9.91
C VAL A 334 4.73 9.27 -8.45
N GLU A 335 3.98 10.29 -8.05
CA GLU A 335 3.84 10.72 -6.66
C GLU A 335 2.36 10.73 -6.23
N TRP A 336 2.06 10.94 -4.94
CA TRP A 336 0.68 10.86 -4.42
C TRP A 336 -0.29 11.79 -5.17
N ASN A 337 0.16 13.02 -5.40
CA ASN A 337 -0.66 14.12 -5.91
C ASN A 337 -0.06 14.77 -7.18
N THR A 338 1.08 14.27 -7.65
CA THR A 338 1.82 14.83 -8.79
C THR A 338 2.28 13.71 -9.72
N ILE A 339 2.30 14.01 -11.02
CA ILE A 339 2.91 13.15 -12.06
C ILE A 339 3.82 14.04 -12.91
N THR A 340 5.04 13.58 -13.17
CA THR A 340 5.89 14.17 -14.21
C THR A 340 6.04 13.18 -15.35
N LEU A 341 5.37 13.46 -16.47
CA LEU A 341 5.45 12.67 -17.69
C LEU A 341 6.43 13.31 -18.68
N LYS A 342 7.37 12.52 -19.20
CA LYS A 342 8.28 12.90 -20.30
C LYS A 342 8.04 11.95 -21.46
N THR A 343 7.72 12.47 -22.64
CA THR A 343 7.41 11.66 -23.84
C THR A 343 7.94 12.31 -25.10
N ARG A 344 8.16 11.52 -26.15
CA ARG A 344 8.58 12.01 -27.47
C ARG A 344 7.43 12.56 -28.33
N THR A 345 6.19 12.29 -27.93
CA THR A 345 5.00 12.69 -28.68
C THR A 345 4.08 13.51 -27.80
N ARG A 346 3.34 14.46 -28.39
CA ARG A 346 2.29 15.18 -27.67
C ARG A 346 1.19 14.22 -27.21
N ILE A 347 0.58 14.53 -26.07
CA ILE A 347 -0.63 13.83 -25.63
C ILE A 347 -1.76 14.13 -26.64
N PRO A 348 -2.41 13.11 -27.24
CA PRO A 348 -3.57 13.33 -28.10
C PRO A 348 -4.68 14.11 -27.39
N ASN A 349 -5.36 15.02 -28.08
CA ASN A 349 -6.35 15.92 -27.48
C ASN A 349 -7.46 15.19 -26.70
N GLU A 350 -7.99 14.09 -27.24
CA GLU A 350 -9.06 13.33 -26.57
C GLU A 350 -8.56 12.64 -25.31
N LEU A 351 -7.34 12.08 -25.34
CA LEU A 351 -6.70 11.54 -24.14
C LEU A 351 -6.46 12.64 -23.11
N PHE A 352 -5.98 13.81 -23.55
CA PHE A 352 -5.76 14.95 -22.66
C PHE A 352 -7.06 15.37 -21.95
N LYS A 353 -8.16 15.53 -22.67
CA LYS A 353 -9.49 15.83 -22.08
C LYS A 353 -9.93 14.75 -21.08
N GLY A 354 -9.73 13.48 -21.43
CA GLY A 354 -10.04 12.35 -20.55
C GLY A 354 -9.24 12.40 -19.25
N LEU A 355 -7.92 12.63 -19.32
CA LEU A 355 -7.08 12.80 -18.14
C LEU A 355 -7.56 13.98 -17.30
N MET A 356 -7.85 15.15 -17.92
CA MET A 356 -8.31 16.36 -17.22
C MET A 356 -9.62 16.15 -16.43
N SER A 357 -10.48 15.22 -16.86
CA SER A 357 -11.74 14.91 -16.17
C SER A 357 -11.56 14.29 -14.77
N LEU A 358 -10.35 13.86 -14.42
CA LEU A 358 -10.00 13.32 -13.09
C LEU A 358 -9.67 14.39 -12.04
N GLY A 359 -10.08 15.65 -12.25
CA GLY A 359 -9.74 16.75 -11.36
C GLY A 359 -8.24 17.06 -11.38
N VAL A 360 -7.72 17.20 -12.60
CA VAL A 360 -6.35 17.64 -12.87
C VAL A 360 -6.37 19.15 -13.06
N GLY A 361 -5.44 19.88 -12.43
CA GLY A 361 -5.18 21.27 -12.82
C GLY A 361 -4.58 21.30 -14.23
N GLU A 362 -4.63 22.45 -14.94
CA GLU A 362 -3.92 22.52 -16.22
C GLU A 362 -2.43 22.21 -16.00
N PRO A 363 -1.87 21.18 -16.65
CA PRO A 363 -0.50 20.78 -16.39
C PRO A 363 0.47 21.80 -16.94
N LYS A 364 1.58 22.01 -16.23
CA LYS A 364 2.70 22.77 -16.77
C LYS A 364 3.33 21.97 -17.91
N LYS A 365 3.42 22.61 -19.07
CA LYS A 365 3.91 22.03 -20.33
C LYS A 365 5.25 22.66 -20.68
N THR A 366 6.26 21.84 -20.94
CA THR A 366 7.57 22.33 -21.40
C THR A 366 8.09 21.43 -22.50
N VAL A 367 8.84 22.00 -23.45
CA VAL A 367 9.53 21.24 -24.50
C VAL A 367 11.03 21.44 -24.35
N VAL A 368 11.77 20.35 -24.15
CA VAL A 368 13.23 20.36 -23.99
C VAL A 368 13.83 19.30 -24.89
N GLN A 369 14.75 19.66 -25.79
CA GLN A 369 15.47 18.70 -26.65
C GLN A 369 14.55 17.65 -27.33
N ASN A 370 13.46 18.10 -27.96
CA ASN A 370 12.44 17.25 -28.61
C ASN A 370 11.66 16.31 -27.66
N GLN A 371 11.65 16.59 -26.35
CA GLN A 371 10.82 15.91 -25.36
C GLN A 371 9.69 16.83 -24.93
N HIS A 372 8.49 16.30 -24.82
CA HIS A 372 7.36 16.95 -24.19
C HIS A 372 7.29 16.55 -22.72
N ILE A 373 7.33 17.53 -21.84
CA ILE A 373 7.24 17.37 -20.39
C ILE A 373 5.90 17.91 -19.92
N TYR A 374 5.16 17.09 -19.18
CA TYR A 374 3.88 17.43 -18.57
C TYR A 374 3.96 17.19 -17.06
N GLU A 375 3.74 18.25 -16.29
CA GLU A 375 3.68 18.21 -14.83
C GLU A 375 2.22 18.35 -14.41
N PHE A 376 1.62 17.24 -14.01
CA PHE A 376 0.25 17.19 -13.54
C PHE A 376 0.22 17.29 -12.03
N SER A 377 -0.74 18.06 -11.52
CA SER A 377 -1.00 18.20 -10.08
C SER A 377 -2.48 18.05 -9.80
N LYS A 378 -2.78 17.35 -8.71
CA LYS A 378 -4.14 17.20 -8.17
C LYS A 378 -4.73 18.56 -7.81
N VAL A 379 -5.98 18.83 -8.19
CA VAL A 379 -6.68 20.06 -7.77
C VAL A 379 -6.95 20.06 -6.26
N LYS A 380 -7.00 21.27 -5.68
CA LYS A 380 -7.38 21.47 -4.28
C LYS A 380 -8.82 20.99 -4.05
N GLY A 381 -9.12 20.53 -2.83
CA GLY A 381 -10.46 20.09 -2.41
C GLY A 381 -10.78 18.61 -2.68
N LEU A 382 -9.99 17.90 -3.48
CA LEU A 382 -10.12 16.45 -3.61
C LEU A 382 -9.57 15.74 -2.36
N GLY A 383 -10.35 14.84 -1.77
CA GLY A 383 -10.03 14.10 -0.55
C GLY A 383 -8.66 13.41 -0.61
N SER A 384 -7.98 13.27 0.54
CA SER A 384 -6.68 12.59 0.61
C SER A 384 -6.83 11.12 0.20
N ALA A 385 -5.73 10.51 -0.22
CA ALA A 385 -5.78 9.10 -0.62
C ALA A 385 -6.17 8.18 0.54
N HIS A 386 -5.77 8.49 1.79
CA HIS A 386 -6.25 7.80 2.97
C HIS A 386 -7.79 7.88 3.09
N VAL A 387 -8.36 9.10 3.00
CA VAL A 387 -9.82 9.28 3.08
C VAL A 387 -10.53 8.56 1.94
N ASN A 388 -10.03 8.64 0.70
CA ASN A 388 -10.61 7.95 -0.44
C ASN A 388 -10.55 6.42 -0.30
N HIS A 389 -9.48 5.90 0.27
CA HIS A 389 -9.32 4.46 0.49
C HIS A 389 -10.30 3.93 1.54
N HIS A 390 -10.45 4.65 2.66
CA HIS A 390 -11.48 4.33 3.65
C HIS A 390 -12.90 4.53 3.13
N LYS A 391 -13.14 5.56 2.29
CA LYS A 391 -14.43 5.76 1.65
C LYS A 391 -14.81 4.55 0.78
N ASN A 392 -13.88 4.05 -0.04
CA ASN A 392 -14.09 2.84 -0.84
C ASN A 392 -14.36 1.60 0.02
N PHE A 393 -13.69 1.43 1.19
CA PHE A 393 -14.00 0.36 2.14
C PHE A 393 -15.45 0.43 2.64
N LEU A 394 -15.85 1.62 3.11
CA LEU A 394 -17.16 1.83 3.72
C LEU A 394 -18.28 1.76 2.68
N GLN A 395 -18.03 2.22 1.45
CA GLN A 395 -18.95 2.03 0.32
C GLN A 395 -19.09 0.54 -0.02
N ALA A 396 -17.99 -0.23 -0.09
CA ALA A 396 -18.06 -1.67 -0.31
C ALA A 396 -18.93 -2.40 0.73
N ILE A 397 -18.87 -1.98 2.00
CA ILE A 397 -19.75 -2.50 3.05
C ILE A 397 -21.22 -2.13 2.78
N LYS A 398 -21.49 -0.85 2.50
CA LYS A 398 -22.88 -0.35 2.36
C LYS A 398 -23.58 -0.81 1.10
N ASN A 399 -22.88 -0.89 -0.02
CA ASN A 399 -23.50 -1.06 -1.34
C ASN A 399 -22.75 -2.00 -2.29
N GLY A 400 -21.73 -2.72 -1.81
CA GLY A 400 -20.99 -3.68 -2.62
C GLY A 400 -20.07 -3.05 -3.67
N GLU A 401 -19.69 -1.78 -3.52
CA GLU A 401 -18.67 -1.15 -4.37
C GLU A 401 -17.40 -2.02 -4.47
N LYS A 402 -16.83 -2.12 -5.68
CA LYS A 402 -15.61 -2.88 -5.91
C LYS A 402 -14.45 -2.25 -5.14
N LEU A 403 -13.75 -3.07 -4.35
CA LEU A 403 -12.57 -2.64 -3.62
C LEU A 403 -11.40 -2.32 -4.54
N ARG A 404 -10.60 -1.32 -4.16
CA ARG A 404 -9.34 -0.99 -4.85
C ARG A 404 -8.19 -1.89 -4.43
N ALA A 405 -8.20 -2.40 -3.20
CA ALA A 405 -7.20 -3.33 -2.67
C ALA A 405 -7.87 -4.44 -1.84
N ASP A 406 -8.52 -5.38 -2.53
CA ASP A 406 -9.10 -6.54 -1.86
C ASP A 406 -8.03 -7.47 -1.24
N ILE A 407 -8.49 -8.57 -0.65
CA ILE A 407 -7.64 -9.53 0.05
C ILE A 407 -6.62 -10.23 -0.88
N ASP A 408 -7.02 -10.52 -2.12
CA ASP A 408 -6.15 -11.18 -3.10
C ASP A 408 -5.04 -10.22 -3.58
N PHE A 409 -5.40 -8.97 -3.86
CA PHE A 409 -4.44 -7.91 -4.14
C PHE A 409 -3.45 -7.69 -2.98
N GLY A 410 -3.97 -7.69 -1.74
CA GLY A 410 -3.14 -7.56 -0.54
C GLY A 410 -2.13 -8.69 -0.39
N ILE A 411 -2.57 -9.94 -0.61
CA ILE A 411 -1.69 -11.12 -0.54
C ILE A 411 -0.63 -11.06 -1.64
N LYS A 412 -0.99 -10.68 -2.87
CA LYS A 412 -0.06 -10.55 -4.01
C LYS A 412 1.04 -9.54 -3.75
N SER A 413 0.66 -8.33 -3.33
CA SER A 413 1.61 -7.26 -3.03
C SER A 413 2.49 -7.57 -1.82
N ALA A 414 1.91 -8.15 -0.75
CA ALA A 414 2.67 -8.60 0.41
C ALA A 414 3.61 -9.76 0.07
N THR A 415 3.18 -10.73 -0.73
CA THR A 415 4.02 -11.86 -1.17
C THR A 415 5.25 -11.38 -1.92
N ALA A 416 5.09 -10.44 -2.86
CA ALA A 416 6.22 -9.86 -3.59
C ALA A 416 7.22 -9.16 -2.65
N ALA A 417 6.74 -8.48 -1.60
CA ALA A 417 7.59 -7.91 -0.57
C ALA A 417 8.30 -8.99 0.27
N LEU A 418 7.57 -10.01 0.74
CA LEU A 418 8.13 -11.10 1.54
C LEU A 418 9.16 -11.93 0.78
N LEU A 419 9.01 -12.11 -0.54
CA LEU A 419 10.02 -12.75 -1.39
C LEU A 419 11.36 -12.00 -1.39
N CYS A 420 11.36 -10.68 -1.15
CA CYS A 420 12.60 -9.92 -0.98
C CYS A 420 13.32 -10.33 0.31
N ASN A 421 12.57 -10.55 1.40
CA ASN A 421 13.14 -11.04 2.65
C ASN A 421 13.67 -12.47 2.49
N GLU A 422 12.91 -13.36 1.86
CA GLU A 422 13.34 -14.73 1.58
C GLU A 422 14.65 -14.76 0.77
N SER A 423 14.74 -13.95 -0.29
CA SER A 423 15.96 -13.82 -1.09
C SER A 423 17.14 -13.33 -0.26
N TYR A 424 16.92 -12.31 0.58
CA TYR A 424 17.94 -11.76 1.47
C TYR A 424 18.44 -12.80 2.48
N LEU A 425 17.53 -13.51 3.16
CA LEU A 425 17.86 -14.51 4.17
C LEU A 425 18.58 -15.72 3.56
N GLN A 426 18.13 -16.18 2.39
CA GLN A 426 18.72 -17.32 1.68
C GLN A 426 19.99 -16.96 0.89
N LYS A 427 20.34 -15.66 0.80
CA LYS A 427 21.48 -15.14 0.03
C LYS A 427 21.49 -15.61 -1.43
N SER A 428 20.31 -15.76 -2.03
CA SER A 428 20.14 -16.26 -3.39
C SER A 428 18.90 -15.68 -4.07
N ALA A 429 18.85 -15.77 -5.40
CA ALA A 429 17.67 -15.35 -6.14
C ALA A 429 16.54 -16.37 -5.99
N ILE A 430 15.33 -15.91 -5.68
CA ILE A 430 14.13 -16.73 -5.59
C ILE A 430 13.43 -16.72 -6.95
N LYS A 431 13.13 -17.92 -7.49
CA LYS A 431 12.20 -18.08 -8.60
C LYS A 431 10.80 -18.31 -8.03
N TRP A 432 9.82 -17.58 -8.52
CA TRP A 432 8.45 -17.63 -8.02
C TRP A 432 7.46 -17.83 -9.17
N ASN A 433 6.40 -18.60 -8.93
CA ASN A 433 5.29 -18.69 -9.85
C ASN A 433 4.16 -17.80 -9.33
N SER A 434 3.93 -16.67 -9.98
CA SER A 434 2.89 -15.71 -9.57
C SER A 434 1.45 -16.26 -9.63
N LYS A 435 1.24 -17.45 -10.21
CA LYS A 435 -0.04 -18.18 -10.18
C LYS A 435 -0.22 -19.07 -8.94
N GLN A 436 0.82 -19.28 -8.14
CA GLN A 436 0.80 -20.12 -6.93
C GLN A 436 0.50 -19.28 -5.69
N ILE A 437 -0.72 -18.76 -5.58
CA ILE A 437 -1.19 -18.05 -4.36
C ILE A 437 -2.19 -18.92 -3.61
#